data_AF-A0A257MC68-F1
#
_entry.id   AF-A0A257MC68-F1
#
_cell.length_a   1.000
_cell.length_b   1.000
_cell.length_c   1.000
_cell.angle_alpha   90.00
_cell.angle_beta   90.00
_cell.angle_gamma   90.00
#
_symmetry.space_group_name_H-M   'P 1'
#
loop_
_entity.id
_entity.type
_entity.pdbx_description
1 polymer ?
#
loop_
_entity_poly.entity_id
_entity_poly.type
_entity_poly.pdbx_seq_one_letter_code
_entity_poly.pdbx_strand_id
1 'polypeptide(L)'
;MGRLRERHWLDGAADYARRIRPYARLEVEEVAEARLKEGASQAEEKKAMQDEGRAILEKLKGHDGVVVALDRKGRSLESLQMAGWLGRMVLE
;
A
#
# COMPACT_ATOMS: atom_id res chain seq x y z
N MET A 1 -0.36 4.42 -4.38
CA MET A 1 -0.95 5.13 -5.53
C MET A 1 0.14 5.91 -6.22
N GLY A 2 0.10 5.96 -7.55
CA GLY A 2 1.12 6.63 -8.34
C GLY A 2 2.39 5.80 -8.49
N ARG A 3 3.34 6.37 -9.24
CA ARG A 3 4.61 5.74 -9.58
C ARG A 3 5.75 6.45 -8.88
N LEU A 4 6.64 5.69 -8.23
CA LEU A 4 7.82 6.24 -7.59
C LEU A 4 8.82 6.70 -8.67
N ARG A 5 9.21 7.97 -8.63
CA ARG A 5 10.04 8.60 -9.68
C ARG A 5 11.39 9.08 -9.20
N GLU A 6 11.51 9.43 -7.92
CA GLU A 6 12.75 9.98 -7.40
C GLU A 6 13.74 8.87 -7.10
N ARG A 7 14.96 9.04 -7.62
CA ARG A 7 16.00 8.00 -7.56
C ARG A 7 16.34 7.59 -6.13
N HIS A 8 16.44 8.55 -5.21
CA HIS A 8 16.81 8.22 -3.83
C HIS A 8 15.75 7.37 -3.12
N TRP A 9 14.45 7.59 -3.39
CA TRP A 9 13.39 6.73 -2.86
C TRP A 9 13.39 5.36 -3.51
N LEU A 10 13.63 5.29 -4.82
CA LEU A 10 13.74 4.02 -5.55
C LEU A 10 14.90 3.17 -5.00
N ASP A 11 16.07 3.77 -4.82
CA ASP A 11 17.27 3.10 -4.30
C ASP A 11 17.04 2.64 -2.84
N GLY A 12 16.40 3.47 -2.03
CA GLY A 12 16.01 3.12 -0.66
C GLY A 12 15.07 1.93 -0.61
N ALA A 13 13.98 1.96 -1.38
CA ALA A 13 13.02 0.85 -1.46
C ALA A 13 13.69 -0.44 -1.94
N ALA A 14 14.58 -0.35 -2.94
CA ALA A 14 15.32 -1.49 -3.46
C ALA A 14 16.26 -2.12 -2.42
N ASP A 15 16.92 -1.33 -1.57
CA ASP A 15 17.78 -1.88 -0.52
C ASP A 15 16.97 -2.67 0.52
N TYR A 16 15.82 -2.15 0.97
CA TYR A 16 14.94 -2.87 1.88
C TYR A 16 14.34 -4.12 1.24
N ALA A 17 13.86 -4.03 -0.01
CA ALA A 17 13.32 -5.17 -0.74
C ALA A 17 14.35 -6.30 -0.87
N ARG A 18 15.61 -5.96 -1.16
CA ARG A 18 16.73 -6.93 -1.22
C ARG A 18 16.96 -7.63 0.11
N ARG A 19 16.86 -6.93 1.24
CA ARG A 19 17.05 -7.49 2.58
C ARG A 19 15.89 -8.39 3.02
N ILE A 20 14.67 -8.09 2.57
CA ILE A 20 13.45 -8.88 2.90
C ILE A 20 13.38 -10.17 2.08
N ARG A 21 13.84 -10.14 0.82
CA ARG A 21 13.71 -11.23 -0.15
C ARG A 21 14.14 -12.63 0.35
N PRO A 22 15.17 -12.81 1.19
CA PRO A 22 15.51 -14.14 1.73
C PRO A 22 14.45 -14.72 2.68
N TYR A 23 13.59 -13.88 3.26
CA TYR A 23 12.62 -14.26 4.29
C TYR A 23 11.19 -14.33 3.77
N ALA A 24 10.84 -13.52 2.76
CA ALA A 24 9.50 -13.47 2.20
C ALA A 24 9.52 -13.06 0.72
N ARG A 25 8.51 -13.52 -0.02
CA ARG A 25 8.22 -12.95 -1.34
C ARG A 25 7.64 -11.55 -1.15
N LEU A 26 8.28 -10.55 -1.75
CA LEU A 26 7.81 -9.18 -1.76
C LEU A 26 7.44 -8.79 -3.19
N GLU A 27 6.18 -8.42 -3.39
CA GLU A 27 5.66 -7.88 -4.64
C GLU A 27 5.19 -6.44 -4.38
N VAL A 28 5.50 -5.54 -5.30
CA VAL A 28 5.11 -4.12 -5.20
C VAL A 28 4.31 -3.78 -6.43
N GLU A 29 3.03 -3.46 -6.22
CA GLU A 29 2.13 -3.04 -7.29
C GLU A 29 1.80 -1.55 -7.18
N GLU A 30 2.10 -0.81 -8.25
CA GLU A 30 1.73 0.60 -8.37
C GLU A 30 0.37 0.71 -9.05
N VAL A 31 -0.61 1.22 -8.32
CA VAL A 31 -1.94 1.55 -8.86
C VAL A 31 -1.95 3.00 -9.34
N ALA A 32 -2.44 3.22 -10.56
CA ALA A 32 -2.50 4.55 -11.15
C ALA A 32 -3.39 5.49 -10.33
N GLU A 33 -2.89 6.68 -10.06
CA GLU A 33 -3.61 7.75 -9.37
C GLU A 33 -4.56 8.47 -10.33
N ALA A 34 -5.73 8.83 -9.84
CA ALA A 34 -6.70 9.61 -10.59
C ALA A 34 -6.19 11.03 -10.80
N ARG A 35 -6.18 11.50 -12.05
CA ARG A 35 -5.80 12.88 -12.36
C ARG A 35 -6.96 13.81 -12.11
N LEU A 36 -6.92 14.53 -10.98
CA LEU A 36 -7.83 15.63 -10.70
C LEU A 36 -7.23 16.95 -11.17
N LYS A 37 -8.07 17.82 -11.75
CA LYS A 37 -7.67 19.19 -12.08
C LYS A 37 -7.68 20.03 -10.81
N GLU A 38 -6.85 21.07 -10.78
CA GLU A 38 -6.88 22.08 -9.74
C GLU A 38 -8.27 22.75 -9.72
N GLY A 39 -8.91 22.80 -8.54
CA GLY A 39 -10.29 23.29 -8.40
C GLY A 39 -11.40 22.26 -8.67
N ALA A 40 -11.09 20.96 -8.67
CA ALA A 40 -12.09 19.90 -8.76
C ALA A 40 -13.19 20.05 -7.69
N SER A 41 -14.42 19.74 -8.05
CA SER A 41 -15.55 19.72 -7.12
C SER A 41 -15.45 18.54 -6.15
N GLN A 42 -16.11 18.64 -4.99
CA GLN A 42 -16.19 17.53 -4.02
C GLN A 42 -16.77 16.24 -4.64
N ALA A 43 -17.67 16.37 -5.63
CA ALA A 43 -18.23 15.22 -6.33
C ALA A 43 -17.17 14.51 -7.20
N GLU A 44 -16.30 15.28 -7.86
CA GLU A 44 -15.19 14.75 -8.66
C GLU A 44 -14.12 14.11 -7.78
N GLU A 45 -13.77 14.75 -6.66
CA GLU A 45 -12.85 14.16 -5.67
C GLU A 45 -13.37 12.83 -5.12
N LYS A 46 -14.65 12.78 -4.74
CA LYS A 46 -15.29 11.56 -4.23
C LYS A 46 -15.32 10.46 -5.30
N LYS A 47 -15.59 10.82 -6.55
CA LYS A 47 -15.57 9.88 -7.68
C LYS A 47 -14.15 9.34 -7.91
N ALA A 48 -13.14 10.20 -7.94
CA ALA A 48 -11.75 9.79 -8.07
C ALA A 48 -11.32 8.82 -6.97
N MET A 49 -11.67 9.13 -5.71
CA MET A 49 -11.42 8.23 -4.58
C MET A 49 -12.11 6.87 -4.73
N GLN A 50 -13.35 6.84 -5.24
CA GLN A 50 -14.08 5.60 -5.50
C GLN A 50 -13.45 4.76 -6.63
N ASP A 51 -13.03 5.42 -7.71
CA ASP A 51 -12.39 4.78 -8.85
C ASP A 51 -11.03 4.18 -8.45
N GLU A 52 -10.25 4.92 -7.66
CA GLU A 52 -9.01 4.47 -7.03
C GLU A 52 -9.21 3.28 -6.09
N GLY A 53 -10.21 3.36 -5.21
CA GLY A 53 -10.56 2.27 -4.30
C GLY A 53 -10.96 1.00 -5.06
N ARG A 54 -11.71 1.14 -6.16
CA ARG A 54 -12.04 0.01 -7.04
C ARG A 54 -10.79 -0.58 -7.65
N ALA A 55 -9.87 0.23 -8.15
CA ALA A 55 -8.62 -0.26 -8.74
C ALA A 55 -7.78 -1.07 -7.73
N ILE A 56 -7.70 -0.64 -6.46
CA ILE A 56 -7.04 -1.42 -5.40
C ILE A 56 -7.77 -2.76 -5.19
N LEU A 57 -9.10 -2.72 -5.05
CA LEU A 57 -9.89 -3.93 -4.78
C LEU A 57 -9.79 -4.96 -5.92
N GLU A 58 -9.70 -4.51 -7.17
CA GLU A 58 -9.46 -5.40 -8.31
C GLU A 58 -8.12 -6.15 -8.20
N LYS A 59 -7.06 -5.49 -7.68
CA LYS A 59 -5.76 -6.13 -7.44
C LYS A 59 -5.78 -7.12 -6.28
N LEU A 60 -6.67 -6.91 -5.32
CA LEU A 60 -6.85 -7.82 -4.18
C LEU A 60 -7.81 -8.98 -4.47
N LYS A 61 -8.43 -9.05 -5.67
CA LYS A 61 -9.34 -10.14 -5.99
C LYS A 61 -8.63 -11.50 -5.93
N GLY A 62 -9.21 -12.42 -5.17
CA GLY A 62 -8.65 -13.75 -4.97
C GLY A 62 -7.54 -13.81 -3.92
N HIS A 63 -7.18 -12.68 -3.28
CA HIS A 63 -6.32 -12.68 -2.11
C HIS A 63 -7.12 -13.12 -0.88
N ASP A 64 -6.65 -14.15 -0.20
CA ASP A 64 -7.25 -14.79 0.97
C ASP A 64 -6.54 -14.43 2.29
N GLY A 65 -5.35 -13.85 2.20
CA GLY A 65 -4.57 -13.39 3.35
C GLY A 65 -5.09 -12.09 3.98
N VAL A 66 -4.46 -11.71 5.10
CA VAL A 66 -4.79 -10.49 5.85
C VAL A 66 -4.48 -9.25 5.02
N VAL A 67 -5.45 -8.33 4.95
CA VAL A 67 -5.31 -7.03 4.27
C VAL A 67 -5.16 -5.92 5.31
N VAL A 68 -4.12 -5.10 5.16
CA VAL A 68 -3.83 -3.97 6.06
C VAL A 68 -3.88 -2.66 5.28
N ALA A 69 -4.79 -1.77 5.66
CA ALA A 69 -4.85 -0.40 5.16
C ALA A 69 -4.03 0.53 6.07
N LEU A 70 -3.11 1.30 5.48
CA LEU A 70 -2.36 2.32 6.20
C LEU A 70 -3.18 3.61 6.22
N ASP A 71 -3.61 4.04 7.40
CA ASP A 71 -4.39 5.26 7.61
C ASP A 71 -3.85 6.04 8.81
N ARG A 72 -3.84 7.38 8.72
CA ARG A 72 -3.37 8.27 9.79
C ARG A 72 -4.16 8.14 11.09
N LYS A 73 -5.44 7.80 11.01
CA LYS A 73 -6.34 7.54 12.15
C LYS A 73 -6.34 6.06 12.55
N GLY A 74 -5.50 5.24 11.91
CA GLY A 74 -5.32 3.84 12.24
C GLY A 74 -4.65 3.61 13.59
N ARG A 75 -4.42 2.34 13.92
CA ARG A 75 -3.70 1.95 15.13
C ARG A 75 -2.20 2.02 14.87
N SER A 76 -1.50 2.83 15.65
CA SER A 76 -0.03 2.81 15.71
C SER A 76 0.46 1.57 16.46
N LEU A 77 1.45 0.89 15.91
CA LEU A 77 2.13 -0.24 16.54
C LEU A 77 3.62 0.07 16.65
N GLU A 78 4.19 -0.16 17.83
CA GLU A 78 5.64 -0.19 18.00
C GLU A 78 6.23 -1.39 17.24
N SER A 79 7.53 -1.35 16.92
CA SER A 79 8.19 -2.40 16.13
C SER A 79 7.98 -3.82 16.68
N LEU A 80 8.08 -4.00 18.00
CA LEU A 80 7.86 -5.30 18.65
C LEU A 80 6.38 -5.73 18.58
N GLN A 81 5.45 -4.77 18.65
CA GLN A 81 4.02 -5.05 18.53
C GLN A 81 3.65 -5.45 17.10
N MET A 82 4.22 -4.79 16.11
CA MET A 82 4.05 -5.14 14.69
C MET A 82 4.62 -6.53 14.40
N ALA A 83 5.81 -6.86 14.92
CA ALA A 83 6.39 -8.19 14.77
C ALA A 83 5.51 -9.29 15.37
N GLY A 84 4.99 -9.08 16.59
CA GLY A 84 4.07 -10.02 17.22
C GLY A 84 2.72 -10.13 16.51
N TRP A 85 2.23 -9.04 15.93
CA TRP A 85 1.02 -9.06 15.10
C TRP A 85 1.22 -9.85 13.80
N LEU A 86 2.35 -9.64 13.10
CA LEU A 86 2.70 -10.41 11.90
C LEU A 86 2.81 -11.90 12.18
N GLY A 87 3.43 -12.30 13.29
CA GLY A 87 3.53 -13.70 13.68
C GLY A 87 2.14 -14.37 13.77
N ARG A 88 1.21 -13.76 14.51
CA ARG A 88 -0.12 -14.32 14.73
C ARG A 88 -1.07 -14.28 13.54
N MET A 89 -0.91 -13.29 12.66
CA MET A 89 -1.90 -12.99 11.61
C MET A 89 -1.47 -13.45 10.23
N VAL A 90 -0.17 -13.71 10.02
CA VAL A 90 0.40 -13.99 8.69
C VAL A 90 1.21 -15.28 8.64
N LEU A 91 1.89 -15.65 9.72
CA LEU A 91 2.81 -16.80 9.73
C LEU A 91 2.21 -18.06 10.38
N GLU A 92 1.29 -17.89 11.32
CA GLU A 92 0.49 -18.94 11.97
C GLU A 92 -0.85 -19.15 11.24
#